data_AF-A0A7Y9T7X8-F1
#
_entry.id   AF-A0A7Y9T7X8-F1
#
_cell.length_a   1.000
_cell.length_b   1.000
_cell.length_c   1.000
_cell.angle_alpha   90.00
_cell.angle_beta   90.00
_cell.angle_gamma   90.00
#
_symmetry.space_group_name_H-M   'P 1'
#
loop_
_entity.id
_entity.type
_entity.pdbx_description
1 polymer ?
#
loop_
_entity_poly.entity_id
_entity_poly.type
_entity_poly.pdbx_seq_one_letter_code
_entity_poly.pdbx_strand_id
1 'polypeptide(L)' 'MTEFEGQVLADLSVLKNQMEHLLGIGQPGRLTQLEDRVDQHERSVQRIKGLLGAGGAVLAMFHMAIDYLRR' A
#
# COMPACT_ATOMS: atom_id res chain seq x y z
N MET A 1 46.05 -5.66 -4.52
CA MET A 1 44.62 -5.95 -4.71
C MET A 1 44.52 -6.88 -5.90
N THR A 2 43.81 -8.00 -5.76
CA THR A 2 43.63 -8.97 -6.85
C THR A 2 42.56 -8.49 -7.84
N GLU A 3 42.53 -9.02 -9.05
CA GLU A 3 41.50 -8.70 -10.07
C GLU A 3 40.09 -9.02 -9.55
N PHE A 4 39.95 -10.16 -8.88
CA PHE A 4 38.72 -10.58 -8.21
C PHE A 4 38.26 -9.58 -7.15
N GLU A 5 39.15 -9.14 -6.25
CA GLU A 5 38.83 -8.13 -5.23
C GLU A 5 38.37 -6.81 -5.86
N GLY A 6 39.00 -6.39 -6.96
CA GLY A 6 38.60 -5.21 -7.71
C GLY A 6 37.19 -5.31 -8.28
N GLN A 7 36.86 -6.46 -8.88
CA GLN A 7 35.53 -6.70 -9.44
C GLN A 7 34.45 -6.75 -8.35
N VAL A 8 34.69 -7.46 -7.25
CA VAL A 8 33.73 -7.55 -6.13
C VAL A 8 33.46 -6.17 -5.53
N LEU A 9 34.47 -5.34 -5.36
CA LEU A 9 34.29 -3.98 -4.85
C LEU A 9 33.49 -3.10 -5.82
N ALA A 10 33.71 -3.24 -7.13
CA ALA A 10 32.92 -2.54 -8.13
C ALA A 10 31.44 -2.94 -8.05
N ASP A 11 31.14 -4.24 -7.99
CA ASP A 11 29.77 -4.74 -7.89
C ASP A 11 29.08 -4.30 -6.60
N LEU A 12 29.77 -4.37 -5.46
CA LEU A 12 29.25 -3.90 -4.17
C LEU A 12 28.97 -2.39 -4.16
N SER A 13 29.79 -1.60 -4.86
CA SER A 13 29.57 -0.16 -4.97
C SER A 13 28.28 0.16 -5.73
N VAL A 14 28.00 -0.59 -6.80
CA VAL A 14 26.77 -0.48 -7.58
C VAL A 14 25.57 -0.90 -6.75
N LEU A 15 25.66 -2.04 -6.06
CA LEU A 15 24.59 -2.53 -5.18
C LEU A 15 24.28 -1.51 -4.08
N LYS A 16 25.31 -0.95 -3.45
CA LYS A 16 25.14 0.08 -2.42
C LYS A 16 24.38 1.29 -2.97
N ASN A 17 24.77 1.79 -4.14
CA ASN A 17 24.10 2.93 -4.76
C ASN A 17 22.61 2.64 -5.07
N GLN A 18 22.32 1.44 -5.59
CA GLN A 18 20.94 1.01 -5.83
C GLN A 18 20.12 0.94 -4.54
N MET A 19 20.72 0.40 -3.46
CA MET A 19 20.07 0.32 -2.15
C MET A 19 19.81 1.70 -1.54
N GLU A 20 20.76 2.64 -1.69
CA GLU A 20 20.57 4.03 -1.24
C GLU A 20 19.40 4.70 -1.96
N HIS A 21 19.17 4.40 -3.24
CA HIS A 21 18.01 4.92 -3.98
C HIS A 21 16.68 4.27 -3.58
N LEU A 22 16.69 2.98 -3.25
CA LEU A 22 15.50 2.25 -2.83
C LEU A 22 15.06 2.64 -1.42
N LEU A 23 16.01 2.64 -0.48
CA LEU A 23 15.75 2.90 0.94
C LEU A 23 15.76 4.40 1.26
N GLY A 24 16.57 5.17 0.54
CA GLY A 24 16.83 6.57 0.85
C GLY A 24 18.00 6.74 1.83
N ILE A 25 18.63 7.91 1.77
CA ILE A 25 19.76 8.31 2.63
C ILE A 25 19.44 9.62 3.34
N GLY A 26 18.59 9.53 4.37
CA GLY A 26 18.08 10.70 5.11
C GLY A 26 16.95 11.45 4.40
N GLN A 27 16.56 10.99 3.21
CA GLN A 27 15.34 11.39 2.50
C GLN A 27 14.57 10.14 2.07
N PRO A 28 13.23 10.19 1.91
CA PRO A 28 12.44 9.04 1.50
C PRO A 28 12.91 8.43 0.17
N GLY A 29 13.25 7.13 0.20
CA GLY A 29 13.56 6.36 -1.00
C GLY A 29 12.32 5.95 -1.79
N ARG A 30 12.53 5.23 -2.89
CA ARG A 30 11.42 4.72 -3.73
C ARG A 30 10.48 3.79 -2.98
N LEU A 31 10.98 3.04 -2.01
CA LEU A 31 10.16 2.13 -1.20
C LEU A 31 9.14 2.91 -0.37
N THR A 32 9.57 3.98 0.31
CA THR A 32 8.68 4.83 1.10
C THR A 32 7.60 5.48 0.24
N GLN A 33 7.94 5.93 -0.97
CA GLN A 33 6.94 6.47 -1.91
C GLN A 33 5.89 5.42 -2.35
N LEU A 34 6.29 4.15 -2.42
CA LEU A 34 5.38 3.05 -2.71
C LEU A 34 4.47 2.78 -1.50
N GLU A 35 5.03 2.74 -0.30
CA GLU A 35 4.29 2.57 0.95
C GLU A 35 3.22 3.66 1.12
N ASP A 36 3.59 4.93 0.89
CA ASP A 36 2.66 6.06 0.96
C ASP A 36 1.50 5.93 -0.02
N ARG A 37 1.78 5.47 -1.25
CA ARG A 37 0.75 5.22 -2.26
C ARG A 37 -0.17 4.06 -1.88
N VAL A 38 0.39 3.00 -1.28
CA VAL A 38 -0.39 1.85 -0.82
C VAL A 38 -1.30 2.25 0.34
N ASP A 39 -0.78 2.99 1.33
CA ASP A 39 -1.56 3.49 2.47
C ASP A 39 -2.70 4.42 2.02
N GLN A 40 -2.45 5.31 1.06
CA GLN A 40 -3.52 6.13 0.46
C GLN A 40 -4.60 5.28 -0.23
N HIS A 41 -4.19 4.23 -0.94
CA HIS A 41 -5.12 3.33 -1.62
C HIS A 41 -5.95 2.52 -0.61
N GLU A 42 -5.31 2.02 0.45
CA GLU A 42 -5.97 1.25 1.51
C GLU A 42 -7.04 2.09 2.23
N ARG A 43 -6.72 3.34 2.57
CA ARG A 43 -7.68 4.28 3.17
C ARG A 43 -8.87 4.54 2.26
N SER A 44 -8.64 4.68 0.95
CA SER A 44 -9.71 4.88 -0.03
C SER A 44 -10.64 3.67 -0.08
N VAL A 45 -10.06 2.47 -0.19
CA VAL A 45 -10.80 1.20 -0.20
C VAL A 45 -11.59 1.01 1.09
N GLN A 46 -11.00 1.34 2.24
CA GLN A 46 -11.67 1.22 3.54
C GLN A 46 -12.89 2.12 3.64
N ARG A 47 -12.81 3.37 3.17
CA ARG A 47 -13.96 4.29 3.13
C ARG A 47 -15.08 3.76 2.24
N ILE A 48 -14.74 3.25 1.06
CA ILE A 48 -15.72 2.67 0.12
C ILE A 48 -16.42 1.47 0.77
N LYS A 49 -15.66 0.57 1.41
CA LYS A 49 -16.22 -0.57 2.16
C LYS A 49 -17.17 -0.11 3.25
N GLY A 50 -16.79 0.91 4.03
CA GLY A 50 -17.64 1.49 5.06
C GLY A 50 -18.96 2.05 4.51
N LEU A 51 -18.89 2.81 3.40
CA LEU A 51 -20.07 3.36 2.73
C LEU A 51 -20.99 2.25 2.21
N LEU A 52 -20.44 1.25 1.52
CA LEU A 52 -21.21 0.12 0.99
C LEU A 52 -21.83 -0.70 2.12
N GLY A 53 -21.12 -0.92 3.22
CA GLY A 53 -21.63 -1.61 4.40
C GLY A 53 -22.82 -0.88 5.02
N ALA A 54 -22.69 0.43 5.25
CA ALA A 54 -23.76 1.26 5.78
C ALA A 54 -24.98 1.31 4.83
N GLY A 55 -24.75 1.54 3.53
CA GLY A 55 -25.80 1.54 2.52
C GLY A 55 -26.52 0.19 2.43
N GLY A 56 -25.78 -0.92 2.46
CA GLY A 56 -26.33 -2.27 2.50
C GLY A 56 -27.17 -2.52 3.75
N ALA A 57 -26.72 -2.07 4.93
CA ALA A 57 -27.47 -2.19 6.17
C ALA A 57 -28.80 -1.40 6.12
N VAL A 58 -28.76 -0.17 5.59
CA VAL A 58 -29.98 0.65 5.40
C VAL A 58 -30.96 -0.06 4.47
N LEU A 59 -30.49 -0.55 3.31
CA LEU A 59 -31.33 -1.27 2.36
C LEU A 59 -31.93 -2.55 2.97
N ALA A 60 -31.16 -3.28 3.77
CA ALA A 60 -31.65 -4.48 4.46
C ALA A 60 -32.75 -4.13 5.48
N MET A 61 -32.59 -3.05 6.27
CA MET A 61 -33.64 -2.59 7.18
C MET A 61 -34.90 -2.15 6.44
N PHE A 62 -34.77 -1.48 5.29
CA PHE A 62 -35.92 -1.13 4.45
C PHE A 62 -36.68 -2.37 3.97
N HIS A 63 -35.97 -3.40 3.49
CA HIS A 63 -36.61 -4.65 3.07
C HIS A 63 -37.31 -5.34 4.25
N MET A 64 -36.65 -5.41 5.40
CA MET A 64 -37.23 -6.00 6.61
C MET A 64 -38.50 -5.27 7.06
N ALA A 65 -38.52 -3.94 7.01
CA ALA A 65 -39.69 -3.14 7.35
C ALA A 65 -40.86 -3.36 6.39
N ILE A 66 -40.59 -3.43 5.08
CA ILE A 66 -41.60 -3.74 4.06
C ILE A 66 -42.19 -5.14 4.28
N ASP A 67 -41.34 -6.14 4.52
CA ASP A 67 -41.78 -7.51 4.76
C ASP A 67 -42.57 -7.64 6.06
N TYR A 68 -42.23 -6.86 7.10
CA TYR A 68 -43.01 -6.79 8.33
C TYR A 68 -44.39 -6.17 8.10
N LEU A 69 -44.47 -5.07 7.33
CA LEU A 69 -45.73 -4.36 7.08
C LEU A 69 -46.68 -5.10 6.12
N ARG A 70 -46.14 -5.99 5.28
CA ARG A 70 -46.93 -6.86 4.38
C ARG A 70 -47.48 -8.11 5.08
N ARG A 71 -47.00 -8.42 6.28
CA ARG A 71 -47.40 -9.59 7.07
C ARG A 71 -48.56 -9.26 8.00
#